data_AF-A0A1J1DP82-F1
#
_entry.id   AF-A0A1J1DP82-F1
#
_cell.length_a   1.000
_cell.length_b   1.000
_cell.length_c   1.000
_cell.angle_alpha   90.00
_cell.angle_beta   90.00
_cell.angle_gamma   90.00
#
_symmetry.space_group_name_H-M   'P 1'
#
loop_
_entity.id
_entity.type
_entity.pdbx_description
1 polymer ?
#
loop_
_entity_poly.entity_id
_entity_poly.type
_entity_poly.pdbx_seq_one_letter_code
_entity_poly.pdbx_strand_id
1 'polypeptide(L)'
;MFVTIPATVFRDGSFRELNEEQEKLKREIYDKMNPRRRKFVDRIGYANWDPFQQPNDPLDLHTDISRRTTGRLVNEFLRDAAQKGRRGDDYAKGALECALGVVSRDEKYMGIFEFCLWYHNLLKKEGHIA
;
A
#
# COMPACT_ATOMS: atom_id res chain seq x y z
N MET A 1 20.93 -3.06 -2.02
CA MET A 1 20.45 -3.59 -3.31
C MET A 1 19.08 -4.22 -3.07
N PHE A 2 18.01 -3.55 -3.47
CA PHE A 2 16.67 -4.13 -3.38
C PHE A 2 16.49 -5.12 -4.52
N VAL A 3 16.28 -6.39 -4.19
CA VAL A 3 15.91 -7.42 -5.16
C VAL A 3 14.53 -7.06 -5.68
N THR A 4 14.43 -6.63 -6.94
CA THR A 4 13.15 -6.50 -7.63
C THR A 4 12.60 -7.90 -7.86
N ILE A 5 11.88 -8.42 -6.88
CA ILE A 5 11.10 -9.65 -7.02
C ILE A 5 10.01 -9.34 -8.06
N PRO A 6 10.01 -9.97 -9.24
CA PRO A 6 8.96 -9.73 -10.22
C PRO A 6 7.63 -10.19 -9.63
N ALA A 7 6.55 -9.44 -9.91
CA ALA A 7 5.18 -9.74 -9.43
C ALA A 7 4.70 -11.16 -9.79
N THR A 8 5.41 -11.86 -10.67
CA THR A 8 5.22 -13.27 -11.03
C THR A 8 5.56 -14.26 -9.91
N VAL A 9 6.29 -13.87 -8.88
CA VAL A 9 6.67 -14.75 -7.76
C VAL A 9 5.50 -14.98 -6.78
N PHE A 10 4.49 -14.09 -6.78
CA PHE A 10 3.27 -14.22 -5.97
C PHE A 10 2.09 -14.86 -6.70
N ARG A 11 2.27 -15.26 -7.97
CA ARG A 11 1.24 -16.02 -8.69
C ARG A 11 1.44 -17.47 -8.30
N ASP A 12 0.59 -17.97 -7.41
CA ASP A 12 0.32 -19.38 -7.19
C ASP A 12 0.30 -20.11 -8.54
N GLY A 13 1.42 -20.75 -8.88
CA GLY A 13 1.68 -21.46 -10.14
C GLY A 13 0.84 -22.72 -10.30
N SER A 14 -0.35 -22.77 -9.70
CA SER A 14 -1.33 -23.82 -9.88
C SER A 14 -1.84 -23.81 -11.31
N PHE A 15 -1.49 -24.86 -12.06
CA PHE A 15 -2.13 -25.18 -13.33
C PHE A 15 -3.63 -25.40 -13.07
N ARG A 16 -4.46 -24.56 -13.67
CA ARG A 16 -5.92 -24.71 -13.64
C ARG A 16 -6.36 -25.43 -14.89
N GLU A 17 -7.14 -26.49 -14.73
CA GLU A 17 -7.87 -27.07 -15.86
C GLU A 17 -8.91 -26.04 -16.31
N LEU A 18 -8.78 -25.61 -17.57
CA LEU A 18 -9.70 -24.64 -18.17
C LEU A 18 -10.89 -25.41 -18.73
N ASN A 19 -12.10 -24.87 -18.57
CA ASN A 19 -13.25 -25.41 -19.28
C ASN A 19 -13.18 -25.05 -20.78
N GLU A 20 -14.01 -25.70 -21.62
CA GLU A 20 -13.99 -25.51 -23.09
C GLU A 20 -14.19 -24.03 -23.49
N GLU A 21 -15.01 -23.29 -22.75
CA GLU A 21 -15.26 -21.86 -22.99
C GLU A 21 -14.03 -21.00 -22.69
N GLN A 22 -13.32 -21.29 -21.59
CA GLN A 22 -12.10 -20.60 -21.20
C GLN A 22 -10.93 -20.93 -22.13
N GLU A 23 -10.84 -22.14 -22.65
CA GLU A 23 -9.85 -22.48 -23.67
C GLU A 23 -10.08 -21.70 -24.97
N LYS A 24 -11.35 -21.59 -25.38
CA LYS A 24 -11.74 -20.78 -26.54
C LYS A 24 -11.39 -19.31 -26.32
N LEU A 25 -11.68 -18.77 -25.14
CA LEU A 25 -11.35 -17.39 -24.78
C LEU A 25 -9.83 -17.16 -24.69
N LYS A 26 -9.07 -18.10 -24.11
CA LYS A 26 -7.61 -18.06 -24.07
C LYS A 26 -7.01 -17.99 -25.48
N ARG A 27 -7.57 -18.75 -26.42
CA ARG A 27 -7.18 -18.73 -27.83
C ARG A 27 -7.49 -17.38 -28.48
N GLU A 28 -8.71 -16.88 -28.33
CA GLU A 28 -9.10 -15.59 -28.90
C GLU A 28 -8.24 -14.43 -28.38
N ILE A 29 -7.87 -14.45 -27.09
CA ILE A 29 -7.00 -13.44 -26.49
C ILE A 29 -5.60 -13.49 -27.12
N TYR A 30 -5.05 -14.69 -27.34
CA TYR A 30 -3.75 -14.86 -27.99
C TYR A 30 -3.74 -14.37 -29.43
N ASP A 31 -4.79 -14.71 -30.18
CA ASP A 31 -4.94 -14.35 -31.59
C ASP A 31 -5.07 -12.83 -31.76
N LYS A 32 -5.82 -12.16 -30.88
CA LYS A 32 -5.97 -10.69 -30.84
C LYS A 32 -4.77 -9.96 -30.23
N MET A 33 -3.79 -10.66 -29.66
CA MET A 33 -2.65 -10.05 -28.97
C MET A 33 -1.67 -9.39 -29.95
N ASN A 34 -1.21 -8.18 -29.61
CA ASN A 34 -0.14 -7.49 -30.35
C ASN A 34 1.15 -8.35 -30.37
N PRO A 35 1.85 -8.47 -31.52
CA PRO A 35 3.12 -9.19 -31.65
C PRO A 35 4.14 -8.92 -30.54
N ARG A 36 4.23 -7.68 -30.03
CA ARG A 36 5.15 -7.36 -28.92
C ARG A 36 4.79 -8.06 -27.61
N ARG A 37 3.50 -8.16 -27.29
CA ARG A 37 3.01 -8.85 -26.09
C ARG A 37 3.04 -10.37 -26.25
N ARG A 38 2.85 -10.86 -27.49
CA ARG A 38 2.90 -12.28 -27.83
C ARG A 38 4.28 -12.91 -27.56
N LYS A 39 5.37 -12.16 -27.77
CA LYS A 39 6.74 -12.61 -27.43
C LYS A 39 6.90 -13.15 -26.01
N PHE A 40 6.16 -12.59 -25.05
CA PHE A 40 6.17 -13.11 -23.67
C PHE A 40 5.54 -14.49 -23.59
N VAL A 41 4.37 -14.68 -24.23
CA VAL A 41 3.65 -15.94 -24.27
C VAL A 41 4.44 -17.01 -25.02
N ASP A 42 5.04 -16.66 -26.14
CA ASP A 42 5.86 -17.58 -26.95
C ASP A 42 7.09 -18.06 -26.16
N ARG A 43 7.66 -17.20 -25.31
CA ARG A 43 8.81 -17.53 -24.46
C ARG A 43 8.46 -18.47 -23.31
N ILE A 44 7.27 -18.38 -22.73
CA ILE A 44 6.82 -19.25 -21.62
C ILE A 44 6.08 -20.52 -22.12
N GLY A 45 5.61 -20.48 -23.38
CA GLY A 45 4.79 -21.51 -24.01
C GLY A 45 3.30 -21.29 -23.79
N TYR A 46 2.50 -21.44 -24.86
CA TYR A 46 1.04 -21.23 -24.82
C TYR A 46 0.33 -22.14 -23.80
N ALA A 47 0.79 -23.39 -23.65
CA ALA A 47 0.25 -24.31 -22.65
C ALA A 47 0.40 -23.77 -21.22
N ASN A 48 1.56 -23.18 -20.90
CA ASN A 48 1.90 -22.66 -19.58
C ASN A 48 1.39 -21.22 -19.33
N TRP A 49 0.74 -20.61 -20.32
CA TRP A 49 0.25 -19.25 -20.22
C TRP A 49 -1.20 -19.22 -19.75
N ASP A 50 -1.45 -18.62 -18.58
CA ASP A 50 -2.81 -18.36 -18.09
C ASP A 50 -3.17 -16.87 -18.21
N PRO A 51 -4.08 -16.50 -19.15
CA PRO A 51 -4.55 -15.12 -19.31
C PRO A 51 -5.52 -14.67 -18.22
N PHE A 52 -6.06 -15.60 -17.42
CA PHE A 52 -7.06 -15.28 -16.41
C PHE A 52 -6.36 -14.75 -15.16
N GLN A 53 -6.64 -13.49 -14.83
CA GLN A 53 -6.19 -12.92 -13.57
C GLN A 53 -7.19 -13.33 -12.49
N GLN A 54 -6.70 -13.90 -11.39
CA GLN A 54 -7.52 -14.02 -10.20
C GLN A 54 -7.89 -12.62 -9.70
N PRO A 55 -9.09 -12.42 -9.15
CA PRO A 55 -9.35 -11.23 -8.36
C PRO A 55 -8.22 -11.10 -7.34
N ASN A 56 -7.56 -9.93 -7.28
CA ASN A 56 -6.60 -9.68 -6.22
C ASN A 56 -7.29 -9.93 -4.88
N ASP A 57 -6.57 -10.54 -3.93
CA ASP A 57 -7.05 -10.62 -2.56
C ASP A 57 -7.53 -9.23 -2.13
N PRO A 58 -8.66 -9.13 -1.41
CA PRO A 58 -9.11 -7.85 -0.89
C PRO A 58 -7.94 -7.24 -0.11
N LEU A 59 -7.55 -6.02 -0.49
CA LEU A 59 -6.53 -5.27 0.24
C LEU A 59 -7.00 -5.19 1.69
N ASP A 60 -6.31 -5.88 2.60
CA ASP A 60 -6.54 -5.69 4.02
C ASP A 60 -6.16 -4.24 4.34
N LEU A 61 -7.19 -3.41 4.48
CA LEU A 61 -7.02 -1.99 4.66
C LEU A 61 -6.57 -1.79 6.11
N HIS A 62 -5.25 -1.82 6.33
CA HIS A 62 -4.71 -1.56 7.65
C HIS A 62 -5.12 -0.16 8.09
N THR A 63 -6.04 -0.12 9.05
CA THR A 63 -6.68 1.09 9.53
C THR A 63 -6.43 1.26 11.01
N ASP A 64 -6.24 2.50 11.43
CA ASP A 64 -6.16 2.83 12.85
C ASP A 64 -7.53 2.74 13.52
N ILE A 65 -7.58 3.04 14.83
CA ILE A 65 -8.83 3.08 15.61
C ILE A 65 -9.83 4.08 15.01
N SER A 66 -9.35 5.13 14.33
CA SER A 66 -10.20 6.11 13.66
C SER A 66 -10.70 5.66 12.27
N ARG A 67 -10.46 4.41 11.88
CA ARG A 67 -10.79 3.81 10.57
C ARG A 67 -10.16 4.56 9.39
N ARG A 68 -9.05 5.24 9.62
CA ARG A 68 -8.28 5.90 8.58
C ARG A 68 -7.11 5.02 8.19
N THR A 69 -6.81 5.01 6.89
CA THR A 69 -5.52 4.52 6.43
C THR A 69 -4.44 5.51 6.82
N THR A 70 -3.20 5.05 6.95
CA THR A 70 -2.04 5.90 7.23
C THR A 70 -1.96 7.11 6.28
N GLY A 71 -2.14 6.87 4.97
CA GLY A 71 -2.12 7.94 3.98
C GLY A 71 -3.22 8.97 4.18
N ARG A 72 -4.44 8.55 4.56
CA ARG A 72 -5.54 9.47 4.84
C ARG A 72 -5.26 10.30 6.09
N LEU A 73 -4.77 9.66 7.15
CA LEU A 73 -4.44 10.32 8.42
C LEU A 73 -3.39 11.43 8.23
N VAL A 74 -2.30 11.12 7.53
CA VAL A 74 -1.21 12.09 7.26
C VAL A 74 -1.69 13.24 6.40
N ASN A 75 -2.46 12.97 5.34
CA ASN A 75 -2.97 14.02 4.46
C ASN A 75 -3.92 14.97 5.20
N GLU A 76 -4.80 14.46 6.06
CA GLU A 76 -5.67 15.29 6.90
C GLU A 76 -4.85 16.16 7.85
N PHE A 77 -3.84 15.59 8.51
CA PHE A 77 -2.93 16.32 9.40
C PHE A 77 -2.15 17.42 8.69
N LEU A 78 -1.52 17.11 7.54
CA LEU A 78 -0.71 18.09 6.81
C LEU A 78 -1.57 19.22 6.23
N ARG A 79 -2.82 18.94 5.85
CA ARG A 79 -3.76 19.96 5.42
C ARG A 79 -4.10 20.94 6.54
N ASP A 80 -4.38 20.45 7.75
CA ASP A 80 -4.62 21.28 8.92
C ASP A 80 -3.35 22.06 9.34
N ALA A 81 -2.19 21.40 9.32
CA ALA A 81 -0.91 22.02 9.64
C ALA A 81 -0.54 23.13 8.64
N ALA A 82 -0.86 22.96 7.36
CA ALA A 82 -0.62 23.98 6.33
C ALA A 82 -1.47 25.24 6.54
N GLN A 83 -2.68 25.13 7.10
CA GLN A 83 -3.50 26.29 7.46
C GLN A 83 -2.86 27.11 8.58
N LYS A 84 -2.08 26.47 9.46
CA LYS A 84 -1.41 27.09 10.62
C LYS A 84 -0.03 27.66 10.29
N GLY A 85 0.48 27.43 9.08
CA GLY A 85 1.76 27.98 8.64
C GLY A 85 2.51 27.06 7.67
N ARG A 86 3.62 27.58 7.12
CA ARG A 86 4.44 26.82 6.17
C ARG A 86 5.22 25.73 6.92
N ARG A 87 5.10 24.49 6.44
CA ARG A 87 5.85 23.33 6.94
C ARG A 87 6.70 22.76 5.81
N GLY A 88 7.96 22.43 6.13
CA GLY A 88 8.92 21.87 5.16
C GLY A 88 8.79 20.36 5.00
N ASP A 89 9.59 19.80 4.10
CA ASP A 89 9.52 18.39 3.73
C ASP A 89 9.82 17.44 4.89
N ASP A 90 10.76 17.79 5.77
CA ASP A 90 11.12 16.94 6.93
C ASP A 90 9.98 16.88 7.96
N TYR A 91 9.15 17.91 8.04
CA TYR A 91 7.93 17.89 8.86
C TYR A 91 6.93 16.87 8.30
N ALA A 92 6.74 16.84 6.99
CA ALA A 92 5.86 15.89 6.34
C ALA A 92 6.36 14.44 6.47
N LYS A 93 7.67 14.22 6.36
CA LYS A 93 8.30 12.90 6.61
C LYS A 93 8.07 12.44 8.05
N GLY A 94 8.30 13.32 9.04
CA GLY A 94 8.08 12.99 10.45
C GLY A 94 6.61 12.65 10.75
N ALA A 95 5.67 13.40 10.15
CA ALA A 95 4.25 13.10 10.28
C ALA A 95 3.87 11.72 9.70
N LEU A 96 4.46 11.36 8.55
CA LEU A 96 4.25 10.05 7.93
C LEU A 96 4.81 8.91 8.78
N GLU A 97 6.03 9.06 9.30
CA GLU A 97 6.67 8.07 10.17
C GLU A 97 5.85 7.84 11.45
N CYS A 98 5.40 8.91 12.09
CA CYS A 98 4.52 8.82 13.26
C CYS A 98 3.19 8.13 12.92
N ALA A 99 2.54 8.49 11.81
CA ALA A 99 1.28 7.88 11.43
C ALA A 99 1.42 6.38 11.13
N LEU A 100 2.51 5.95 10.50
CA LEU A 100 2.82 4.54 10.28
C LEU A 100 2.97 3.79 11.61
N GLY A 101 3.72 4.35 12.54
CA GLY A 101 3.92 3.77 13.88
C GLY A 101 2.62 3.65 14.67
N VAL A 102 1.78 4.69 14.66
CA VAL A 102 0.50 4.72 15.38
C VAL A 102 -0.50 3.71 14.79
N VAL A 103 -0.63 3.66 13.45
CA VAL A 103 -1.56 2.73 12.80
C VAL A 103 -1.13 1.27 13.07
N SER A 104 0.18 1.02 13.04
CA SER A 104 0.77 -0.32 13.30
C SER A 104 0.85 -0.70 14.77
N ARG A 105 0.49 0.20 15.69
CA ARG A 105 0.62 0.04 17.16
C ARG A 105 2.03 -0.31 17.62
N ASP A 106 3.03 0.28 16.98
CA ASP A 106 4.43 0.12 17.36
C ASP A 106 4.69 0.83 18.70
N GLU A 107 5.19 0.07 19.68
CA GLU A 107 5.46 0.51 21.06
C GLU A 107 6.35 1.75 21.12
N LYS A 108 7.33 1.86 20.22
CA LYS A 108 8.20 3.05 20.12
C LYS A 108 7.38 4.32 19.91
N TYR A 109 6.43 4.28 18.97
CA TYR A 109 5.63 5.45 18.62
C TYR A 109 4.51 5.70 19.61
N MET A 110 4.00 4.66 20.27
CA MET A 110 3.09 4.82 21.41
C MET A 110 3.75 5.59 22.55
N GLY A 111 4.98 5.21 22.93
CA GLY A 111 5.75 5.93 23.95
C GLY A 111 6.07 7.39 23.56
N ILE A 112 6.44 7.63 22.30
CA ILE A 112 6.64 9.00 21.79
C ILE A 112 5.35 9.82 21.88
N PHE A 113 4.21 9.25 21.46
CA PHE A 113 2.93 9.93 21.48
C PHE A 113 2.49 10.29 22.91
N GLU A 114 2.58 9.34 23.84
CA GLU A 114 2.27 9.55 25.25
C GLU A 114 3.17 10.64 25.87
N PHE A 115 4.47 10.62 25.56
CA PHE A 115 5.40 11.66 26.02
C PHE A 115 5.03 13.05 25.48
N CYS A 116 4.72 13.16 24.19
CA CYS A 116 4.31 14.43 23.59
C CYS A 116 3.04 15.00 24.24
N LEU A 117 2.04 14.15 24.52
CA LEU A 117 0.82 14.54 25.22
C LEU A 117 1.10 14.97 26.67
N TRP A 118 1.92 14.21 27.39
CA TRP A 118 2.33 14.54 28.74
C TRP A 118 3.06 15.89 28.80
N TYR A 119 4.02 16.12 27.91
CA TYR A 119 4.78 17.37 27.85
C TYR A 119 3.91 18.56 27.47
N HIS A 120 2.98 18.40 26.52
CA HIS A 120 2.00 19.42 26.19
C HIS A 120 1.13 19.81 27.39
N ASN A 121 0.67 18.83 28.16
CA ASN A 121 -0.11 19.08 29.38
C ASN A 121 0.73 19.75 30.48
N LEU A 122 2.02 19.41 30.60
CA LEU A 122 2.95 20.06 31.51
C LEU A 122 3.11 21.54 31.17
N LEU A 123 3.36 21.87 29.90
CA LEU A 123 3.50 23.25 29.45
C LEU A 123 2.23 24.08 29.68
N LYS A 124 1.05 23.47 29.51
CA LYS A 124 -0.24 24.11 29.86
C LYS A 124 -0.35 24.41 31.35
N LYS A 125 0.00 23.43 32.20
CA LYS A 125 -0.03 23.57 33.66
C LYS A 125 0.93 24.67 34.15
N GLU A 126 2.06 24.83 33.48
CA GLU A 126 3.08 25.84 33.80
C GLU A 126 2.81 27.20 33.13
N GLY A 127 1.77 27.32 32.30
CA GLY A 127 1.37 28.57 31.66
C GLY A 127 2.21 28.98 30.46
N HIS A 128 3.00 28.06 29.90
CA HIS A 128 3.84 28.32 28.72
C HIS A 128 3.05 28.31 27.40
N ILE A 129 1.91 27.62 27.37
CA ILE A 129 1.01 27.54 26.21
C ILE A 129 -0.46 27.60 26.67
N ALA A 130 -1.32 28.21 25.84
CA ALA A 130 -2.75 28.35 26.08
C ALA A 130 -3.54 27.06 25.83
#